data_AF-R7ZYQ4-F1
#
_entry.id   AF-R7ZYQ4-F1
#
_cell.length_a   1.000
_cell.length_b   1.000
_cell.length_c   1.000
_cell.angle_alpha   90.00
_cell.angle_beta   90.00
_cell.angle_gamma   90.00
#
_symmetry.space_group_name_H-M   'P 1'
#
loop_
_entity.id
_entity.type
_entity.pdbx_description
1 polymer ?
#
loop_
_entity_poly.entity_id
_entity_poly.type
_entity_poly.pdbx_seq_one_letter_code
_entity_poly.pdbx_strand_id
1 'polypeptide(L)'
;MPKVDLEKLKREDLEEAKMGIPPRFGKDIDVDFTLENSGRWEKVKGGNVWKLEVYSENSHSINMIFNDFFLAEGSELIIYNKEMNMMAGPITSFSNNKSRKFSTDIIIGQSVILEF
;
A
#
# COMPACT_ATOMS: atom_id res chain seq x y z
N MET A 1 4.99 -7.24 7.55
CA MET A 1 4.70 -8.14 6.41
C MET A 1 5.45 -9.46 6.57
N PRO A 2 4.98 -10.58 5.99
CA PRO A 2 5.75 -11.81 5.98
C PRO A 2 7.08 -11.60 5.25
N LYS A 3 8.11 -12.33 5.66
CA LYS A 3 9.42 -12.25 5.00
C LYS A 3 9.31 -12.81 3.58
N VAL A 4 9.81 -12.05 2.62
CA VAL A 4 9.89 -12.47 1.22
C VAL A 4 11.21 -13.20 0.98
N ASP A 5 11.14 -14.42 0.45
CA ASP A 5 12.33 -15.20 0.07
C ASP A 5 12.84 -14.76 -1.31
N LEU A 6 13.70 -13.75 -1.33
CA LEU A 6 14.26 -13.16 -2.55
C LEU A 6 15.05 -14.17 -3.38
N GLU A 7 15.74 -15.12 -2.75
CA GLU A 7 16.55 -16.12 -3.47
C GLU A 7 15.65 -17.18 -4.14
N LYS A 8 14.51 -17.49 -3.54
CA LYS A 8 13.47 -18.26 -4.22
C LYS A 8 12.89 -17.48 -5.41
N LEU A 9 12.49 -16.22 -5.24
CA LEU A 9 11.90 -15.44 -6.34
C LEU A 9 12.86 -15.31 -7.53
N LYS A 10 14.15 -15.02 -7.30
CA LYS A 10 15.16 -14.95 -8.37
C LYS A 10 15.29 -16.25 -9.16
N ARG A 11 15.19 -17.41 -8.50
CA ARG A 11 15.23 -18.71 -9.19
C ARG A 11 13.99 -18.94 -10.04
N GLU A 12 12.81 -18.56 -9.55
CA GLU A 12 11.57 -18.60 -10.33
C GLU A 12 11.68 -17.69 -11.56
N ASP A 13 12.13 -16.45 -11.37
CA ASP A 13 12.27 -15.45 -12.45
C ASP A 13 13.24 -15.94 -13.54
N LEU A 14 14.31 -16.66 -13.18
CA LEU A 14 15.24 -17.25 -14.15
C LEU A 14 14.62 -18.36 -14.99
N GLU A 15 13.72 -19.17 -14.43
CA GLU A 15 13.00 -20.19 -15.19
C GLU A 15 11.90 -19.56 -16.06
N GLU A 16 11.18 -18.58 -15.53
CA GLU A 16 10.16 -17.80 -16.26
C GLU A 16 10.77 -17.06 -17.46
N ALA A 17 11.96 -16.48 -17.29
CA ALA A 17 12.69 -15.81 -18.37
C ALA A 17 13.03 -16.76 -19.53
N LYS A 18 13.36 -18.02 -19.26
CA LYS A 18 13.59 -19.05 -20.31
C LYS A 18 12.34 -19.37 -21.10
N MET A 19 11.16 -19.18 -20.49
CA MET A 19 9.86 -19.35 -21.13
C MET A 19 9.36 -18.09 -21.85
N GLY A 20 10.16 -17.00 -21.85
CA GLY A 20 9.80 -15.73 -22.45
C GLY A 20 8.76 -14.94 -21.65
N ILE A 21 8.54 -15.28 -20.37
CA ILE A 21 7.65 -14.54 -19.49
C ILE A 21 8.33 -13.22 -19.09
N PRO A 22 7.63 -12.07 -19.13
CA PRO A 22 8.18 -10.79 -18.71
C PRO A 22 8.68 -10.80 -17.25
N PRO A 23 9.70 -10.00 -16.92
CA PRO A 23 10.24 -9.94 -15.57
C PRO A 23 9.20 -9.45 -14.56
N ARG A 24 9.23 -10.05 -13.37
CA ARG A 24 8.40 -9.67 -12.24
C ARG A 24 8.76 -8.28 -11.73
N PHE A 25 7.76 -7.41 -11.61
CA PHE A 25 7.93 -6.07 -11.04
C PHE A 25 7.88 -6.07 -9.51
N GLY A 26 6.97 -6.86 -8.93
CA GLY A 26 6.74 -6.93 -7.50
C GLY A 26 6.13 -8.26 -7.08
N LYS A 27 6.06 -8.50 -5.78
CA LYS A 27 5.42 -9.68 -5.19
C LYS A 27 4.20 -9.25 -4.40
N ASP A 28 3.02 -9.68 -4.87
CA ASP A 28 1.78 -9.47 -4.14
C ASP A 28 1.79 -10.26 -2.83
N ILE A 29 1.32 -9.61 -1.78
CA ILE A 29 1.10 -10.19 -0.46
C ILE A 29 -0.32 -9.86 -0.07
N ASP A 30 -1.18 -10.87 -0.02
CA ASP A 30 -2.56 -10.71 0.43
C ASP A 30 -2.57 -10.36 1.92
N VAL A 31 -3.35 -9.33 2.25
CA VAL A 31 -3.55 -8.83 3.61
C VAL A 31 -5.04 -8.56 3.82
N ASP A 32 -5.46 -8.59 5.08
CA ASP A 32 -6.82 -8.28 5.51
C ASP A 32 -6.77 -7.08 6.47
N PHE A 33 -6.37 -5.92 5.96
CA PHE A 33 -6.32 -4.68 6.76
C PHE A 33 -7.62 -3.89 6.59
N THR A 34 -8.23 -3.55 7.72
CA THR A 34 -9.42 -2.70 7.81
C THR A 34 -9.20 -1.58 8.81
N LEU A 35 -10.10 -0.60 8.83
CA LEU A 35 -10.08 0.51 9.79
C LEU A 35 -10.31 0.05 11.25
N GLU A 36 -10.87 -1.15 11.43
CA GLU A 36 -11.22 -1.74 12.72
C GLU A 36 -10.16 -2.72 13.25
N ASN A 37 -9.50 -3.47 12.37
CA ASN A 37 -8.57 -4.53 12.77
C ASN A 37 -7.09 -4.12 12.72
N SER A 38 -6.80 -2.98 12.10
CA SER A 38 -5.45 -2.52 11.85
C SER A 38 -5.34 -1.01 12.06
N GLY A 39 -4.09 -0.55 12.23
CA GLY A 39 -3.80 0.86 12.46
C GLY A 39 -4.27 1.35 13.84
N ARG A 40 -4.30 2.67 14.00
CA ARG A 40 -4.70 3.33 15.24
C ARG A 40 -5.47 4.59 14.92
N TRP A 41 -6.62 4.74 15.57
CA TRP A 41 -7.38 5.98 15.60
C TRP A 41 -6.87 6.91 16.70
N GLU A 42 -6.65 8.16 16.35
CA GLU A 42 -6.29 9.25 17.25
C GLU A 42 -7.30 10.38 17.13
N LYS A 43 -7.74 10.93 18.27
CA LYS A 43 -8.61 12.11 18.30
C LYS A 43 -7.76 13.36 18.16
N VAL A 44 -8.02 14.18 17.16
CA VAL A 44 -7.34 15.45 16.92
C VAL A 44 -8.33 16.61 16.98
N LYS A 45 -7.81 17.84 17.07
CA LYS A 45 -8.66 19.04 16.99
C LYS A 45 -9.20 19.14 15.56
N GLY A 46 -10.47 18.78 15.38
CA GLY A 46 -11.16 18.84 14.08
C GLY A 46 -11.62 17.49 13.53
N GLY A 47 -11.35 16.37 14.21
CA GLY A 47 -11.80 15.06 13.75
C GLY A 47 -11.06 13.90 14.40
N ASN A 48 -11.06 12.77 13.72
CA ASN A 48 -10.23 11.61 14.05
C ASN A 48 -9.28 11.35 12.90
N VAL A 49 -8.08 10.89 13.21
CA VAL A 49 -7.09 10.46 12.23
C VAL A 49 -6.79 8.98 12.48
N TRP A 50 -6.84 8.16 11.45
CA TRP A 50 -6.40 6.78 11.48
C TRP A 50 -5.04 6.66 10.81
N LYS A 51 -4.11 5.93 11.45
CA LYS A 51 -2.78 5.67 10.89
C LYS A 51 -2.44 4.19 10.89
N LEU A 52 -1.89 3.70 9.78
CA LEU A 52 -1.33 2.35 9.64
C LEU A 52 0.04 2.43 8.99
N GLU A 53 1.07 1.85 9.63
CA GLU A 53 2.39 1.63 9.03
C GLU A 53 2.47 0.21 8.48
N VAL A 54 2.73 0.09 7.18
CA VAL A 54 3.01 -1.18 6.49
C VAL A 54 4.52 -1.25 6.24
N TYR A 55 5.18 -2.16 6.95
CA TYR A 55 6.61 -2.42 6.82
C TYR A 55 6.89 -3.76 6.14
N SER A 56 7.70 -3.71 5.07
CA SER A 56 8.23 -4.88 4.38
C SER A 56 9.75 -4.82 4.34
N GLU A 57 10.39 -5.77 5.01
CA GLU A 57 11.85 -5.87 5.06
C GLU A 57 12.42 -6.05 3.64
N ASN A 58 13.47 -5.32 3.31
CA ASN A 58 14.17 -5.36 2.02
C ASN A 58 13.34 -4.96 0.79
N SER A 59 12.15 -4.37 0.93
CA SER A 59 11.44 -3.82 -0.23
C SER A 59 12.06 -2.51 -0.72
N HIS A 60 12.06 -2.30 -2.04
CA HIS A 60 12.51 -1.04 -2.65
C HIS A 60 11.39 -0.01 -2.72
N SER A 61 10.17 -0.47 -2.95
CA SER A 61 8.95 0.31 -2.94
C SER A 61 7.78 -0.56 -2.48
N ILE A 62 6.71 0.10 -2.07
CA ILE A 62 5.44 -0.52 -1.72
C ILE A 62 4.33 0.29 -2.40
N ASN A 63 3.39 -0.38 -3.03
CA ASN A 63 2.12 0.19 -3.47
C ASN A 63 0.97 -0.58 -2.79
N MET A 64 -0.20 0.05 -2.71
CA MET A 64 -1.37 -0.53 -2.08
C MET A 64 -2.44 -0.82 -3.12
N ILE A 65 -3.06 -2.00 -3.00
CA ILE A 65 -4.24 -2.39 -3.79
C ILE A 65 -5.38 -2.59 -2.80
N PHE A 66 -6.37 -1.71 -2.86
CA PHE A 66 -7.57 -1.74 -2.05
C PHE A 66 -8.65 -2.54 -2.77
N ASN A 67 -9.11 -3.61 -2.12
CA ASN A 67 -10.20 -4.44 -2.61
C ASN A 67 -11.58 -3.88 -2.28
N ASP A 68 -11.66 -3.05 -1.22
CA ASP A 68 -12.84 -2.29 -0.84
C ASP A 68 -12.43 -0.87 -0.43
N PHE A 69 -12.62 0.08 -1.34
CA PHE A 69 -12.23 1.48 -1.21
C PHE A 69 -13.45 2.39 -1.31
N PHE A 70 -13.63 3.22 -0.27
CA PHE A 70 -14.63 4.27 -0.25
C PHE A 70 -14.22 5.36 0.74
N LEU A 71 -14.18 6.62 0.27
CA LEU A 71 -14.01 7.80 1.11
C LEU A 71 -15.30 8.62 1.13
N ALA A 72 -15.78 8.98 2.31
CA ALA A 72 -16.92 9.92 2.43
C ALA A 72 -16.50 11.33 1.97
N GLU A 73 -17.48 12.17 1.60
CA GLU A 73 -17.18 13.57 1.29
C GLU A 73 -16.54 14.27 2.50
N GLY A 74 -15.46 15.02 2.25
CA GLY A 74 -14.67 15.69 3.28
C GLY A 74 -13.65 14.81 3.98
N SER A 75 -13.56 13.51 3.68
CA SER A 75 -12.48 12.64 4.13
C SER A 75 -11.32 12.62 3.13
N GLU A 76 -10.10 12.49 3.63
CA GLU A 76 -8.88 12.47 2.83
C GLU A 76 -7.99 11.30 3.25
N LEU A 77 -7.35 10.64 2.29
CA LEU A 77 -6.33 9.63 2.54
C LEU A 77 -5.00 10.13 1.99
N ILE A 78 -3.97 10.15 2.83
CA ILE A 78 -2.59 10.48 2.45
C ILE A 78 -1.73 9.23 2.69
N ILE A 79 -0.88 8.93 1.73
CA ILE A 79 0.02 7.77 1.79
C ILE A 79 1.44 8.26 1.60
N TYR A 80 2.36 7.96 2.52
CA TYR A 80 3.71 8.51 2.50
C TYR A 80 4.75 7.51 3.01
N ASN A 81 6.01 7.70 2.61
CA ASN A 81 7.10 6.93 3.20
C ASN A 81 7.48 7.47 4.58
N LYS A 82 8.19 6.65 5.36
CA LYS A 82 8.61 7.00 6.72
C LYS A 82 9.44 8.29 6.81
N GLU A 83 10.21 8.59 5.78
CA GLU A 83 11.04 9.79 5.68
C GLU A 83 10.22 11.05 5.29
N MET A 84 8.94 10.88 4.95
CA MET A 84 8.02 11.94 4.50
C MET A 84 8.53 12.75 3.30
N ASN A 85 9.40 12.18 2.47
CA ASN A 85 9.93 12.84 1.28
C ASN A 85 9.22 12.41 -0.01
N MET A 86 8.35 11.40 0.08
CA MET A 86 7.50 10.93 -1.01
C MET A 86 6.10 10.65 -0.49
N MET A 87 5.10 11.18 -1.17
CA MET A 87 3.69 11.04 -0.79
C MET A 87 2.77 10.94 -2.00
N ALA A 88 1.65 10.25 -1.81
CA ALA A 88 0.51 10.20 -2.71
C ALA A 88 -0.73 10.73 -1.97
N GLY A 89 -1.43 11.68 -2.60
CA GLY A 89 -2.65 12.28 -2.07
C GLY A 89 -2.59 13.82 -1.96
N PRO A 90 -3.60 14.45 -1.33
CA PRO A 90 -4.74 13.79 -0.68
C PRO A 90 -5.63 13.08 -1.70
N ILE A 91 -5.87 11.79 -1.47
CA ILE A 91 -6.88 11.00 -2.17
C ILE A 91 -8.21 11.34 -1.51
N THR A 92 -9.22 11.64 -2.30
CA THR A 92 -10.52 12.15 -1.81
C THR A 92 -11.66 11.30 -2.36
N SER A 93 -12.89 11.62 -1.97
CA SER A 93 -14.10 10.96 -2.50
C SER A 93 -14.23 10.99 -4.03
N PHE A 94 -13.53 11.90 -4.73
CA PHE A 94 -13.45 11.93 -6.19
C PHE A 94 -12.78 10.69 -6.80
N SER A 95 -11.97 9.97 -6.02
CA SER A 95 -11.33 8.71 -6.44
C SER A 95 -12.24 7.48 -6.26
N ASN A 96 -13.40 7.63 -5.62
CA ASN A 96 -14.37 6.56 -5.50
C ASN A 96 -14.88 6.14 -6.89
N ASN A 97 -15.06 4.84 -7.08
CA ASN A 97 -15.63 4.30 -8.31
C ASN A 97 -16.63 3.18 -8.00
N LYS A 98 -17.39 2.78 -9.02
CA LYS A 98 -18.45 1.76 -8.88
C LYS A 98 -17.93 0.39 -8.47
N SER A 99 -16.68 0.05 -8.80
CA SER A 99 -16.12 -1.27 -8.44
C SER A 99 -15.55 -1.31 -7.03
N ARG A 100 -15.48 -0.17 -6.32
CA ARG A 100 -14.89 -0.05 -4.98
C ARG A 100 -13.44 -0.56 -4.91
N LYS A 101 -12.73 -0.56 -6.03
CA LYS A 101 -11.30 -0.92 -6.08
C LYS A 101 -10.46 0.30 -6.29
N PHE A 102 -9.32 0.39 -5.63
CA PHE A 102 -8.38 1.48 -5.82
C PHE A 102 -6.96 0.97 -5.72
N SER A 103 -6.04 1.55 -6.48
CA SER A 103 -4.61 1.22 -6.39
C SER A 103 -3.81 2.50 -6.35
N THR A 104 -2.78 2.53 -5.52
CA THR A 104 -1.88 3.67 -5.40
C THR A 104 -0.76 3.56 -6.43
N ASP A 105 -0.09 4.67 -6.68
CA ASP A 105 1.26 4.61 -7.24
C ASP A 105 2.24 4.01 -6.22
N ILE A 106 3.46 3.74 -6.65
CA ILE A 106 4.54 3.26 -5.79
C ILE A 106 4.97 4.35 -4.81
N ILE A 107 5.31 3.94 -3.59
CA ILE A 107 6.00 4.77 -2.62
C ILE A 107 7.35 4.11 -2.35
N ILE A 108 8.44 4.86 -2.56
CA ILE A 108 9.81 4.36 -2.37
C ILE A 108 10.09 4.18 -0.88
N GLY A 109 10.62 3.02 -0.52
CA GLY A 109 11.02 2.69 0.84
C GLY A 109 10.52 1.32 1.30
N GLN A 110 10.97 0.96 2.50
CA GLN A 110 10.57 -0.27 3.20
C GLN A 110 9.34 -0.10 4.08
N SER A 111 8.93 1.14 4.32
CA SER A 111 7.79 1.48 5.17
C SER A 111 6.92 2.52 4.47
N VAL A 112 5.62 2.26 4.47
CA VAL A 112 4.58 3.17 3.97
C VAL A 112 3.55 3.37 5.06
N ILE A 113 3.18 4.62 5.27
CA ILE A 113 2.16 5.03 6.24
C ILE A 113 0.93 5.45 5.45
N LEU A 114 -0.22 4.89 5.82
CA LEU A 114 -1.54 5.34 5.39
C LEU A 114 -2.14 6.19 6.51
N GLU A 115 -2.63 7.37 6.16
CA GLU A 115 -3.24 8.33 7.09
C GLU A 115 -4.60 8.80 6.54
N PHE A 116 -5.68 8.50 7.27
CA PHE A 116 -7.07 8.77 6.90
C PHE A 116 -7.79 9.63 7.95
#